data_AF-A0A2G9TYI0-F1
#
_entry.id   AF-A0A2G9TYI0-F1
#
_cell.length_a   1.000
_cell.length_b   1.000
_cell.length_c   1.000
_cell.angle_alpha   90.00
_cell.angle_beta   90.00
_cell.angle_gamma   90.00
#
_symmetry.space_group_name_H-M   'P 1'
#
loop_
_entity.id
_entity.type
_entity.pdbx_description
1 polymer ?
#
loop_
_entity_poly.entity_id
_entity_poly.type
_entity_poly.pdbx_seq_one_letter_code
_entity_poly.pdbx_strand_id
1 'polypeptide(L)'
;MYGKLLKESEAVEEFLDQLEYRLDKYASEDKANDEEVVEELVSEWNRHEASLKNLEELERLLRENAVKISESVCVEKRRRADALKMRLDGWSRTVQIASSLRFLRGDRDRLSSRARKLAAINPRMANANLCGDVTERWQQLESRLHAPPTAPQAMLDSTELNVDLPFHEKIDLLKNTFDKAKASLDFDASPVSSVIQWEKRLKAVDHFLTESRTALDDVIDKGRSLANSGRMELDTHRAIEKLDDIVDIADQVWNFWEILI
;
A
#
# COMPACT_ATOMS: atom_id res chain seq x y z
N MET A 1 -4.70 38.97 21.86
CA MET A 1 -4.40 38.02 20.76
C MET A 1 -4.09 36.62 21.30
N TYR A 2 -3.21 36.47 22.29
CA TYR A 2 -2.89 35.16 22.88
C TYR A 2 -4.12 34.38 23.42
N GLY A 3 -5.04 35.03 24.15
CA GLY A 3 -6.27 34.37 24.61
C GLY A 3 -7.26 33.99 23.49
N LYS A 4 -7.15 34.58 22.30
CA LYS A 4 -7.92 34.14 21.12
C LYS A 4 -7.29 32.90 20.50
N LEU A 5 -5.95 32.88 20.39
CA LEU A 5 -5.19 31.71 19.95
C LEU A 5 -5.51 30.49 20.84
N LEU A 6 -5.52 30.65 22.16
CA LEU A 6 -5.80 29.54 23.09
C LEU A 6 -7.19 28.94 22.87
N LYS A 7 -8.22 29.79 22.72
CA LYS A 7 -9.60 29.35 22.44
C LYS A 7 -9.72 28.64 21.10
N GLU A 8 -9.11 29.19 20.05
CA GLU A 8 -9.12 28.54 18.72
C GLU A 8 -8.35 27.22 18.76
N SER A 9 -7.26 27.18 19.53
CA SER A 9 -6.44 25.99 19.77
C SER A 9 -7.23 24.89 20.48
N GLU A 10 -8.01 25.24 21.51
CA GLU A 10 -8.89 24.29 22.21
C GLU A 10 -10.01 23.78 21.29
N ALA A 11 -10.64 24.68 20.52
CA ALA A 11 -11.69 24.30 19.57
C ALA A 11 -11.19 23.36 18.47
N VAL A 12 -9.98 23.59 17.95
CA VAL A 12 -9.33 22.69 16.98
C VAL A 12 -9.03 21.33 17.61
N GLU A 13 -8.54 21.28 18.86
CA GLU A 13 -8.27 20.01 19.55
C GLU A 13 -9.55 19.19 19.72
N GLU A 14 -10.61 19.81 20.23
CA GLU A 14 -11.90 19.15 20.43
C GLU A 14 -12.49 18.61 19.11
N PHE A 15 -12.37 19.37 18.03
CA PHE A 15 -12.75 18.90 16.69
C PHE A 15 -11.92 17.69 16.23
N LEU A 16 -10.60 17.74 16.37
CA LEU A 16 -9.73 16.63 15.95
C LEU A 16 -10.00 15.36 16.77
N ASP A 17 -10.22 15.48 18.08
CA ASP A 17 -10.61 14.38 18.96
C ASP A 17 -11.94 13.74 18.52
N GLN A 18 -12.94 14.58 18.23
CA GLN A 18 -14.26 14.11 17.78
C GLN A 18 -14.17 13.42 16.42
N LEU A 19 -13.44 14.00 15.46
CA LEU A 19 -13.26 13.44 14.13
C LEU A 19 -12.53 12.09 14.18
N GLU A 20 -11.46 11.99 14.98
CA GLU A 20 -10.72 10.74 15.17
C GLU A 20 -11.59 9.65 15.79
N TYR A 21 -12.32 9.98 16.86
CA TYR A 21 -13.26 9.04 17.49
C TYR A 21 -14.31 8.52 16.50
N ARG A 22 -14.89 9.40 15.69
CA ARG A 22 -15.89 9.02 14.68
C ARG A 22 -15.29 8.16 13.58
N LEU A 23 -14.10 8.50 13.09
CA LEU A 23 -13.37 7.70 12.10
C LEU A 23 -13.04 6.30 12.63
N ASP A 24 -12.67 6.15 13.90
CA ASP A 24 -12.39 4.85 14.51
C ASP A 24 -13.66 4.04 14.76
N LYS A 25 -14.72 4.70 15.24
CA LYS A 25 -16.04 4.09 15.44
C LYS A 25 -16.60 3.54 14.13
N TYR A 26 -16.63 4.36 13.07
CA TYR A 26 -17.18 3.93 11.79
C TYR A 26 -16.29 2.92 11.06
N ALA A 27 -14.97 2.96 11.27
CA ALA A 27 -14.08 1.89 10.80
C ALA A 27 -14.44 0.55 11.46
N SER A 28 -14.68 0.56 12.77
CA SER A 28 -15.05 -0.64 13.54
C SER A 28 -16.43 -1.18 13.18
N GLU A 29 -17.33 -0.30 12.71
CA GLU A 29 -18.67 -0.65 12.23
C GLU A 29 -18.70 -1.02 10.73
N ASP A 30 -17.55 -1.11 10.05
CA ASP A 30 -17.44 -1.36 8.59
C ASP A 30 -18.19 -0.33 7.71
N LYS A 31 -18.31 0.90 8.20
CA LYS A 31 -18.98 2.02 7.52
C LYS A 31 -18.05 2.92 6.73
N ALA A 32 -16.79 2.51 6.54
CA ALA A 32 -15.80 3.27 5.76
C ALA A 32 -16.20 3.45 4.29
N ASN A 33 -17.12 2.63 3.79
CA ASN A 33 -17.66 2.67 2.43
C ASN A 33 -19.10 3.23 2.36
N ASP A 34 -19.64 3.70 3.50
CA ASP A 34 -20.97 4.28 3.57
C ASP A 34 -20.92 5.73 3.09
N GLU A 35 -21.60 6.01 1.97
CA GLU A 35 -21.60 7.30 1.31
C GLU A 35 -22.15 8.42 2.21
N GLU A 36 -23.22 8.14 2.99
CA GLU A 36 -23.83 9.13 3.88
C GLU A 36 -22.89 9.51 5.02
N VAL A 37 -22.22 8.51 5.61
CA VAL A 37 -21.26 8.72 6.69
C VAL A 37 -20.05 9.51 6.20
N VAL A 38 -19.51 9.16 5.03
CA VAL A 38 -18.33 9.84 4.48
C VAL A 38 -18.65 11.27 4.09
N GLU A 39 -19.80 11.54 3.47
CA GLU A 39 -20.24 12.90 3.15
C GLU A 39 -20.45 13.76 4.39
N GLU A 40 -20.98 13.17 5.47
CA GLU A 40 -21.15 13.87 6.75
C GLU A 40 -19.79 14.30 7.32
N LEU A 41 -18.81 13.39 7.38
CA LEU A 41 -17.47 13.66 7.89
C LEU A 41 -16.70 14.67 7.02
N VAL A 42 -16.84 14.59 5.68
CA VAL A 42 -16.28 15.57 4.75
C VAL A 42 -16.91 16.95 4.98
N SER A 43 -18.21 17.00 5.19
CA SER A 43 -18.92 18.25 5.49
C SER A 43 -18.47 18.83 6.83
N GLU A 44 -18.28 18.00 7.85
CA GLU A 44 -17.76 18.41 9.15
C GLU A 44 -16.33 18.95 9.04
N TRP A 45 -15.43 18.24 8.34
CA TRP A 45 -14.08 18.73 8.05
C TRP A 45 -14.10 20.11 7.38
N ASN A 46 -14.91 20.28 6.34
CA ASN A 46 -15.00 21.54 5.61
C ASN A 46 -15.52 22.70 6.47
N ARG A 47 -16.37 22.43 7.47
CA ARG A 47 -16.82 23.46 8.44
C ARG A 47 -15.68 23.93 9.34
N HIS A 48 -14.77 23.04 9.73
CA HIS A 48 -13.68 23.32 10.67
C HIS A 48 -12.35 23.69 9.99
N GLU A 49 -12.25 23.56 8.66
CA GLU A 49 -11.05 23.96 7.91
C GLU A 49 -10.71 25.46 8.10
N ALA A 50 -11.73 26.31 8.21
CA ALA A 50 -11.54 27.73 8.48
C ALA A 50 -10.91 27.98 9.87
N SER A 51 -11.29 27.19 10.88
CA SER A 51 -10.71 27.28 12.23
C SER A 51 -9.25 26.86 12.29
N LEU A 52 -8.87 25.82 11.53
CA LEU A 52 -7.46 25.44 11.36
C LEU A 52 -6.64 26.58 10.73
N LYS A 53 -7.15 27.21 9.67
CA LYS A 53 -6.49 28.36 9.01
C LYS A 53 -6.40 29.57 9.93
N ASN A 54 -7.46 29.86 10.69
CA ASN A 54 -7.48 30.96 11.66
C ASN A 54 -6.45 30.74 12.78
N LEU A 55 -6.27 29.50 13.25
CA LEU A 55 -5.27 29.16 14.26
C LEU A 55 -3.84 29.44 13.74
N GLU A 56 -3.53 29.01 12.52
CA GLU A 56 -2.25 29.26 11.85
C GLU A 56 -2.00 30.77 11.66
N GLU A 57 -3.02 31.54 11.26
CA GLU A 57 -2.91 32.98 11.08
C GLU A 57 -2.70 33.72 12.41
N LEU A 58 -3.41 33.34 13.48
CA LEU A 58 -3.24 33.90 14.81
C LEU A 58 -1.85 33.61 15.37
N GLU A 59 -1.30 32.42 15.11
CA GLU A 59 0.07 32.07 15.48
C GLU A 59 1.08 32.96 14.76
N ARG A 60 0.94 33.09 13.44
CA ARG A 60 1.80 33.97 12.61
C ARG A 60 1.80 35.40 13.14
N LEU A 61 0.63 35.99 13.36
CA LEU A 61 0.50 37.36 13.87
C LEU A 61 1.14 37.54 15.25
N LEU A 62 1.04 36.54 16.13
CA LEU A 62 1.65 36.61 17.46
C LEU A 62 3.18 36.47 17.39
N ARG A 63 3.72 35.61 16.51
CA ARG A 63 5.16 35.52 16.24
C ARG A 63 5.72 36.82 15.67
N GLU A 64 5.01 37.44 14.72
CA GLU A 64 5.35 38.75 14.14
C GLU A 64 5.39 39.86 15.20
N ASN A 65 4.55 39.77 16.23
CA ASN A 65 4.53 40.68 17.37
C ASN A 65 5.49 40.27 18.51
N ALA A 66 6.45 39.38 18.25
CA ALA A 66 7.45 38.89 19.20
C ALA A 66 6.88 38.24 20.48
N VAL A 67 5.66 37.69 20.41
CA VAL A 67 5.06 36.94 21.52
C VAL A 67 5.58 35.50 21.49
N LYS A 68 6.15 35.04 22.60
CA LYS A 68 6.67 33.67 22.73
C LYS A 68 5.50 32.67 22.76
N ILE A 69 5.30 31.93 21.69
CA ILE A 69 4.36 30.80 21.59
C ILE A 69 5.17 29.51 21.53
N SER A 70 4.65 28.45 22.17
CA SER A 70 5.21 27.11 22.02
C SER A 70 4.93 26.60 20.60
N GLU A 71 5.95 26.61 19.74
CA GLU A 71 5.90 26.14 18.35
C GLU A 71 5.40 24.69 18.21
N SER A 72 5.58 23.87 19.24
CA SER A 72 5.14 22.48 19.26
C SER A 72 3.62 22.29 19.17
N VAL A 73 2.81 23.23 19.66
CA VAL A 73 1.35 23.01 19.80
C VAL A 73 0.62 23.11 18.46
N CYS A 74 0.97 24.08 17.62
CA CYS A 74 0.31 24.25 16.32
C CYS A 74 0.83 23.24 15.29
N VAL A 75 2.12 22.92 15.35
CA VAL A 75 2.73 21.90 14.47
C VAL A 75 2.14 20.52 14.74
N GLU A 76 1.94 20.14 16.00
CA GLU A 76 1.35 18.84 16.34
C GLU A 76 -0.11 18.73 15.87
N LYS A 77 -0.90 19.79 16.07
CA LYS A 77 -2.29 19.88 15.58
C LYS A 77 -2.36 19.78 14.07
N ARG A 78 -1.47 20.47 13.36
CA ARG A 78 -1.37 20.40 11.90
C ARG A 78 -1.09 18.97 11.43
N ARG A 79 -0.09 18.31 12.04
CA ARG A 79 0.24 16.91 11.73
C ARG A 79 -0.94 15.98 11.95
N ARG A 80 -1.62 16.11 13.09
CA ARG A 80 -2.82 15.32 13.41
C ARG A 80 -3.95 15.57 12.41
N ALA A 81 -4.22 16.84 12.10
CA ALA A 81 -5.19 17.24 11.10
C ALA A 81 -4.88 16.63 9.72
N ASP A 82 -3.62 16.67 9.28
CA ASP A 82 -3.19 16.10 8.00
C ASP A 82 -3.39 14.57 7.97
N ALA A 83 -3.06 13.87 9.05
CA ALA A 83 -3.28 12.43 9.16
C ALA A 83 -4.76 12.05 9.06
N LEU A 84 -5.63 12.78 9.79
CA LEU A 84 -7.08 12.55 9.73
C LEU A 84 -7.66 12.90 8.35
N LYS A 85 -7.17 13.98 7.73
CA LYS A 85 -7.58 14.37 6.37
C LYS A 85 -7.21 13.32 5.34
N MET A 86 -5.98 12.81 5.37
CA MET A 86 -5.55 11.74 4.47
C MET A 86 -6.42 10.48 4.59
N ARG A 87 -6.79 10.13 5.82
CA ARG A 87 -7.67 8.99 6.10
C ARG A 87 -9.09 9.21 5.56
N LEU A 88 -9.67 10.39 5.79
CA LEU A 88 -10.99 10.78 5.27
C LEU A 88 -11.01 10.85 3.74
N ASP A 89 -9.97 11.40 3.11
CA ASP A 89 -9.83 11.45 1.66
C ASP A 89 -9.64 10.04 1.05
N GLY A 90 -9.06 9.11 1.82
CA GLY A 90 -9.04 7.69 1.49
C GLY A 90 -10.46 7.11 1.41
N TRP A 91 -11.29 7.34 2.44
CA TRP A 91 -12.68 6.87 2.46
C TRP A 91 -13.52 7.48 1.34
N SER A 92 -13.38 8.79 1.10
CA SER A 92 -14.05 9.49 -0.01
C SER A 92 -13.70 8.88 -1.36
N ARG A 93 -12.43 8.57 -1.61
CA ARG A 93 -12.02 7.86 -2.83
C ARG A 93 -12.65 6.47 -2.94
N THR A 94 -12.70 5.72 -1.85
CA THR A 94 -13.31 4.38 -1.87
C THR A 94 -14.79 4.44 -2.22
N VAL A 95 -15.55 5.39 -1.63
CA VAL A 95 -16.96 5.63 -1.96
C VAL A 95 -17.12 6.02 -3.43
N GLN A 96 -16.29 6.92 -3.96
CA GLN A 96 -16.31 7.32 -5.38
C GLN A 96 -16.01 6.16 -6.34
N ILE A 97 -15.07 5.28 -5.98
CA ILE A 97 -14.77 4.08 -6.76
C ILE A 97 -15.96 3.12 -6.71
N ALA A 98 -16.55 2.90 -5.54
CA ALA A 98 -17.71 2.03 -5.38
C ALA A 98 -18.93 2.51 -6.17
N SER A 99 -19.20 3.82 -6.16
CA SER A 99 -20.28 4.42 -6.95
C SER A 99 -20.02 4.27 -8.46
N SER A 100 -18.79 4.56 -8.90
CA SER A 100 -18.38 4.38 -10.31
C SER A 100 -18.52 2.92 -10.77
N LEU A 101 -18.11 1.96 -9.94
CA LEU A 101 -18.30 0.53 -10.22
C LEU A 101 -19.78 0.16 -10.28
N ARG A 102 -20.63 0.72 -9.42
CA ARG A 102 -22.09 0.50 -9.49
C ARG A 102 -22.67 0.93 -10.85
N PHE A 103 -22.25 2.07 -11.38
CA PHE A 103 -22.67 2.54 -12.71
C PHE A 103 -22.16 1.63 -13.84
N LEU A 104 -20.86 1.30 -13.83
CA LEU A 104 -20.26 0.43 -14.84
C LEU A 104 -20.88 -0.97 -14.85
N ARG A 105 -21.27 -1.50 -13.68
CA ARG A 105 -22.02 -2.76 -13.57
C ARG A 105 -23.35 -2.68 -14.33
N GLY A 106 -24.09 -1.58 -14.16
CA GLY A 106 -25.34 -1.34 -14.86
C GLY A 106 -25.18 -1.27 -16.37
N ASP A 107 -24.13 -0.61 -16.86
CA ASP A 107 -23.86 -0.51 -18.30
C ASP A 107 -23.40 -1.85 -18.91
N ARG A 108 -22.58 -2.61 -18.19
CA ARG A 108 -22.22 -4.00 -18.54
C ARG A 108 -23.48 -4.87 -18.69
N ASP A 109 -24.42 -4.78 -17.76
CA ASP A 109 -25.65 -5.58 -17.79
C ASP A 109 -26.55 -5.20 -18.98
N ARG A 110 -26.61 -3.90 -19.30
CA ARG A 110 -27.31 -3.40 -20.50
C ARG A 110 -26.66 -3.91 -21.78
N LEU A 111 -25.33 -3.84 -21.89
CA LEU A 111 -24.58 -4.35 -23.04
C LEU A 111 -24.77 -5.86 -23.21
N SER A 112 -24.65 -6.62 -22.13
CA SER A 112 -24.84 -8.08 -22.12
C SER A 112 -26.26 -8.48 -22.51
N SER A 113 -27.27 -7.73 -22.09
CA SER A 113 -28.67 -7.91 -22.51
C SER A 113 -28.85 -7.64 -24.01
N ARG A 114 -28.27 -6.55 -24.53
CA ARG A 114 -28.31 -6.23 -25.97
C ARG A 114 -27.58 -7.27 -26.81
N ALA A 115 -26.42 -7.75 -26.37
CA ALA A 115 -25.68 -8.80 -27.05
C ALA A 115 -26.49 -10.10 -27.14
N ARG A 116 -27.15 -10.52 -26.06
CA ARG A 116 -28.06 -11.68 -26.08
C ARG A 116 -29.22 -11.50 -27.05
N LYS A 117 -29.85 -10.32 -27.08
CA LYS A 117 -30.92 -10.01 -28.04
C LYS A 117 -30.42 -10.08 -29.49
N LEU A 118 -29.24 -9.54 -29.78
CA LEU A 118 -28.64 -9.58 -31.12
C LEU A 118 -28.27 -11.01 -31.54
N ALA A 119 -27.72 -11.82 -30.63
CA ALA A 119 -27.42 -13.23 -30.88
C ALA A 119 -28.70 -14.04 -31.16
N ALA A 120 -29.80 -13.74 -30.46
CA ALA A 120 -31.10 -14.39 -30.70
C ALA A 120 -31.70 -14.03 -32.07
N ILE A 121 -31.47 -12.79 -32.54
CA ILE A 121 -31.95 -12.32 -33.86
C ILE A 121 -31.02 -12.80 -34.98
N ASN A 122 -29.72 -12.91 -34.73
CA ASN A 122 -28.72 -13.30 -35.71
C ASN A 122 -27.84 -14.46 -35.19
N PRO A 123 -28.14 -15.72 -35.58
CA PRO A 123 -27.42 -16.90 -35.12
C PRO A 123 -25.92 -16.89 -35.46
N ARG A 124 -25.49 -16.15 -36.49
CA ARG A 124 -24.06 -15.99 -36.81
C ARG A 124 -23.30 -15.18 -35.75
N MET A 125 -24.00 -14.30 -35.04
CA MET A 125 -23.45 -13.47 -33.95
C MET A 125 -23.44 -14.21 -32.61
N ALA A 126 -24.13 -15.35 -32.49
CA ALA A 126 -24.14 -16.14 -31.26
C ALA A 126 -22.76 -16.75 -30.94
N ASN A 127 -21.94 -17.00 -31.96
CA ASN A 127 -20.57 -17.49 -31.82
C ASN A 127 -19.54 -16.36 -31.64
N ALA A 128 -19.94 -15.10 -31.85
CA ALA A 128 -19.10 -13.96 -31.56
C ALA A 128 -19.22 -13.67 -30.06
N ASN A 129 -18.13 -13.83 -29.32
CA ASN A 129 -18.07 -13.57 -27.88
C ASN A 129 -18.13 -12.05 -27.58
N LEU A 130 -19.22 -11.38 -27.98
CA LEU A 130 -19.35 -9.92 -28.07
C LEU A 130 -19.13 -9.18 -26.74
N CYS A 131 -19.28 -9.87 -25.61
CA CYS A 131 -19.09 -9.31 -24.27
C CYS A 131 -18.10 -10.12 -23.42
N GLY A 132 -17.36 -11.06 -24.01
CA GLY A 132 -16.40 -11.91 -23.30
C GLY A 132 -15.34 -11.11 -22.58
N ASP A 133 -14.61 -10.28 -23.33
CA ASP A 133 -13.53 -9.44 -22.81
C ASP A 133 -14.03 -8.48 -21.72
N VAL A 134 -15.24 -7.95 -21.87
CA VAL A 134 -15.87 -7.06 -20.87
C VAL A 134 -16.22 -7.83 -19.60
N THR A 135 -16.69 -9.07 -19.73
CA THR A 135 -17.03 -9.95 -18.61
C THR A 135 -15.77 -10.38 -17.85
N GLU A 136 -14.71 -10.73 -18.57
CA GLU A 136 -13.42 -11.11 -17.99
C GLU A 136 -12.78 -9.93 -17.23
N ARG A 137 -12.69 -8.75 -17.87
CA ARG A 137 -12.20 -7.53 -17.21
C ARG A 137 -13.04 -7.15 -16.00
N TRP A 138 -14.35 -7.36 -16.06
CA TRP A 138 -15.23 -7.13 -14.91
C TRP A 138 -14.92 -8.10 -13.76
N GLN A 139 -14.73 -9.38 -14.05
CA GLN A 139 -14.35 -10.38 -13.03
C GLN A 139 -13.01 -10.03 -12.36
N GLN A 140 -12.04 -9.54 -13.13
CA GLN A 140 -10.76 -9.04 -12.58
C GLN A 140 -10.94 -7.82 -11.68
N LEU A 141 -11.83 -6.88 -12.03
CA LEU A 141 -12.12 -5.72 -11.19
C LEU A 141 -12.83 -6.12 -9.88
N GLU A 142 -13.79 -7.04 -9.97
CA GLU A 142 -14.56 -7.52 -8.83
C GLU A 142 -13.68 -8.38 -7.88
N SER A 143 -12.75 -9.16 -8.44
CA SER A 143 -11.76 -9.89 -7.64
C SER A 143 -10.78 -8.96 -6.92
N ARG A 144 -10.42 -7.81 -7.52
CA ARG A 144 -9.57 -6.81 -6.86
C ARG A 144 -10.31 -5.99 -5.79
N LEU A 145 -11.62 -5.80 -5.95
CA LEU A 145 -12.46 -5.10 -4.97
C LEU A 145 -12.75 -5.96 -3.72
N HIS A 146 -12.96 -7.26 -3.92
CA HIS A 146 -13.26 -8.21 -2.84
C HIS A 146 -12.04 -8.96 -2.31
N ALA A 147 -10.87 -8.80 -2.95
CA ALA A 147 -9.63 -9.16 -2.30
C ALA A 147 -9.58 -8.39 -0.98
N PRO A 148 -9.34 -9.06 0.17
CA PRO A 148 -8.95 -8.36 1.38
C PRO A 148 -7.84 -7.38 1.02
N PRO A 149 -7.64 -6.28 1.78
CA PRO A 149 -6.34 -5.64 1.78
C PRO A 149 -5.36 -6.68 2.31
N THR A 150 -4.86 -7.52 1.42
CA THR A 150 -3.67 -8.29 1.62
C THR A 150 -2.57 -7.25 1.55
N ALA A 151 -2.44 -6.50 2.65
CA ALA A 151 -1.12 -6.17 3.12
C ALA A 151 -0.36 -7.49 3.02
N PRO A 152 0.75 -7.57 2.29
CA PRO A 152 1.65 -8.67 2.41
C PRO A 152 2.16 -8.52 3.85
N GLN A 153 1.47 -9.16 4.78
CA GLN A 153 2.17 -9.88 5.84
C GLN A 153 2.86 -11.05 5.14
N ALA A 154 3.77 -10.74 4.20
CA ALA A 154 4.86 -11.64 3.93
C ALA A 154 5.64 -11.61 5.24
N MET A 155 5.32 -12.55 6.13
CA MET A 155 6.33 -13.00 7.08
C MET A 155 7.48 -13.47 6.18
N LEU A 156 8.48 -12.59 6.04
CA LEU A 156 9.79 -12.98 5.55
C LEU A 156 10.32 -13.90 6.64
N ASP A 157 10.00 -15.19 6.52
CA ASP A 157 10.53 -16.19 7.43
C ASP A 157 12.05 -16.16 7.35
N SER A 158 12.71 -16.20 8.51
CA SER A 158 14.17 -16.30 8.60
C SER A 158 14.65 -17.45 7.73
N THR A 159 15.55 -17.16 6.80
CA THR A 159 16.00 -18.13 5.81
C THR A 159 17.02 -19.07 6.45
N GLU A 160 16.55 -20.08 7.19
CA GLU A 160 17.41 -21.17 7.65
C GLU A 160 17.78 -22.04 6.45
N LEU A 161 18.87 -21.68 5.76
CA LEU A 161 19.47 -22.53 4.74
C LEU A 161 20.05 -23.78 5.41
N ASN A 162 19.30 -24.88 5.39
CA ASN A 162 19.78 -26.16 5.91
C ASN A 162 21.09 -26.58 5.20
N VAL A 163 22.12 -26.90 6.00
CA VAL A 163 23.50 -27.17 5.55
C VAL A 163 23.53 -28.34 4.55
N ASP A 164 22.61 -29.30 4.65
CA ASP A 164 22.59 -30.53 3.86
C ASP A 164 21.87 -30.46 2.49
N LEU A 165 21.29 -29.32 2.11
CA LEU A 165 20.58 -29.22 0.82
C LEU A 165 21.54 -29.17 -0.39
N PRO A 166 21.17 -29.78 -1.54
CA PRO A 166 21.86 -29.59 -2.82
C PRO A 166 21.97 -28.12 -3.21
N PHE A 167 23.05 -27.76 -3.91
CA PHE A 167 23.35 -26.35 -4.26
C PHE A 167 22.23 -25.67 -5.07
N HIS A 168 21.60 -26.39 -6.00
CA HIS A 168 20.51 -25.85 -6.81
C HIS A 168 19.23 -25.59 -6.01
N GLU A 169 18.89 -26.45 -5.04
CA GLU A 169 17.73 -26.25 -4.15
C GLU A 169 17.94 -25.07 -3.20
N LYS A 170 19.17 -24.86 -2.73
CA LYS A 170 19.54 -23.68 -1.94
C LYS A 170 19.33 -22.39 -2.74
N ILE A 171 19.71 -22.39 -4.01
CA ILE A 171 19.52 -21.25 -4.91
C ILE A 171 18.03 -21.00 -5.19
N ASP A 172 17.24 -22.05 -5.42
CA ASP A 172 15.79 -21.90 -5.65
C ASP A 172 15.05 -21.40 -4.40
N LEU A 173 15.48 -21.81 -3.20
CA LEU A 173 14.94 -21.28 -1.95
C LEU A 173 15.28 -19.79 -1.78
N LEU A 174 16.56 -19.44 -2.01
CA LEU A 174 17.06 -18.07 -1.88
C LEU A 174 16.39 -17.15 -2.90
N LYS A 175 16.21 -17.59 -4.14
CA LYS A 175 15.48 -16.82 -5.16
C LYS A 175 14.04 -16.53 -4.74
N ASN A 176 13.33 -17.55 -4.25
CA ASN A 176 11.96 -17.37 -3.77
C ASN A 176 11.86 -16.40 -2.59
N THR A 177 12.84 -16.38 -1.68
CA THR A 177 12.81 -15.44 -0.54
C THR A 177 13.14 -14.01 -0.97
N PHE A 178 14.12 -13.82 -1.87
CA PHE A 178 14.43 -12.50 -2.42
C PHE A 178 13.32 -11.94 -3.32
N ASP A 179 12.63 -12.78 -4.10
CA ASP A 179 11.45 -12.37 -4.87
C ASP A 179 10.30 -11.91 -3.94
N LYS A 180 10.10 -12.61 -2.81
CA LYS A 180 9.14 -12.19 -1.78
C LYS A 180 9.55 -10.87 -1.13
N ALA A 181 10.83 -10.66 -0.85
CA ALA A 181 11.34 -9.41 -0.29
C ALA A 181 11.13 -8.24 -1.27
N LYS A 182 11.44 -8.44 -2.55
CA LYS A 182 11.19 -7.48 -3.63
C LYS A 182 9.70 -7.15 -3.77
N ALA A 183 8.82 -8.15 -3.79
CA ALA A 183 7.38 -7.93 -3.77
C ALA A 183 6.91 -7.20 -2.49
N SER A 184 7.59 -7.42 -1.37
CA SER A 184 7.37 -6.69 -0.13
C SER A 184 7.90 -5.24 -0.17
N LEU A 185 8.64 -4.81 -1.18
CA LEU A 185 8.99 -3.41 -1.38
C LEU A 185 8.19 -2.74 -2.51
N ASP A 186 7.36 -3.51 -3.22
CA ASP A 186 6.45 -2.98 -4.22
C ASP A 186 5.20 -2.40 -3.55
N PHE A 187 5.24 -1.09 -3.29
CA PHE A 187 4.14 -0.33 -2.70
C PHE A 187 3.09 0.09 -3.74
N ASP A 188 3.40 0.02 -5.04
CA ASP A 188 2.45 0.31 -6.11
C ASP A 188 1.52 -0.89 -6.36
N ALA A 189 2.09 -2.10 -6.39
CA ALA A 189 1.33 -3.34 -6.47
C ALA A 189 0.60 -3.65 -5.16
N SER A 190 1.17 -3.24 -4.02
CA SER A 190 0.60 -3.48 -2.70
C SER A 190 0.71 -2.26 -1.78
N PRO A 191 -0.27 -1.32 -1.87
CA PRO A 191 -0.25 -0.08 -1.10
C PRO A 191 -0.49 -0.33 0.39
N VAL A 192 0.19 0.46 1.22
CA VAL A 192 0.04 0.47 2.68
C VAL A 192 -0.98 1.54 3.09
N SER A 193 -1.81 1.23 4.09
CA SER A 193 -2.87 2.14 4.55
C SER A 193 -2.45 3.03 5.73
N SER A 194 -1.27 2.81 6.31
CA SER A 194 -0.74 3.64 7.39
C SER A 194 0.79 3.68 7.44
N VAL A 195 1.34 4.72 8.07
CA VAL A 195 2.77 4.88 8.33
C VAL A 195 3.30 3.74 9.21
N ILE A 196 2.49 3.24 10.15
CA ILE A 196 2.85 2.11 11.03
C ILE A 196 3.02 0.82 10.20
N GLN A 197 2.15 0.58 9.22
CA GLN A 197 2.28 -0.57 8.31
C GLN A 197 3.50 -0.44 7.41
N TRP A 198 3.77 0.77 6.90
CA TRP A 198 4.97 1.07 6.13
C TRP A 198 6.24 0.79 6.94
N GLU A 199 6.33 1.32 8.16
CA GLU A 199 7.47 1.14 9.07
C GLU A 199 7.67 -0.34 9.42
N LYS A 200 6.59 -1.07 9.71
CA LYS A 200 6.65 -2.50 10.00
C LYS A 200 7.16 -3.31 8.81
N ARG A 201 6.74 -2.96 7.58
CA ARG A 201 7.15 -3.65 6.35
C ARG A 201 8.64 -3.39 6.05
N LEU A 202 9.10 -2.15 6.24
CA LEU A 202 10.52 -1.83 6.12
C LEU A 202 11.38 -2.54 7.16
N LYS A 203 10.96 -2.57 8.43
CA LYS A 203 11.67 -3.31 9.48
C LYS A 203 11.76 -4.81 9.21
N ALA A 204 10.71 -5.41 8.64
CA ALA A 204 10.73 -6.82 8.25
C ALA A 204 11.72 -7.10 7.11
N VAL A 205 11.79 -6.21 6.11
CA VAL A 205 12.75 -6.33 5.00
C VAL A 205 14.18 -6.07 5.48
N ASP A 206 14.41 -5.07 6.32
CA ASP A 206 15.71 -4.77 6.93
C ASP A 206 16.26 -5.96 7.73
N HIS A 207 15.41 -6.54 8.57
CA HIS A 207 15.75 -7.74 9.34
C HIS A 207 16.11 -8.91 8.41
N PHE A 208 15.30 -9.16 7.38
CA PHE A 208 15.57 -10.19 6.37
C PHE A 208 16.91 -9.95 5.64
N LEU A 209 17.20 -8.73 5.20
CA LEU A 209 18.45 -8.40 4.51
C LEU A 209 19.67 -8.61 5.42
N THR A 210 19.53 -8.26 6.70
CA THR A 210 20.59 -8.47 7.69
C THR A 210 20.85 -9.96 7.93
N GLU A 211 19.80 -10.78 8.03
CA GLU A 211 19.93 -12.23 8.25
C GLU A 211 20.36 -13.01 6.99
N SER A 212 19.90 -12.59 5.81
CA SER A 212 20.18 -13.29 4.55
C SER A 212 21.53 -12.95 3.94
N ARG A 213 22.21 -11.89 4.40
CA ARG A 213 23.51 -11.47 3.87
C ARG A 213 24.59 -12.56 3.98
N THR A 214 24.73 -13.16 5.15
CA THR A 214 25.72 -14.23 5.37
C THR A 214 25.42 -15.46 4.54
N ALA A 215 24.14 -15.83 4.45
CA ALA A 215 23.63 -16.91 3.61
C ALA A 215 23.91 -16.67 2.11
N LEU A 216 23.72 -15.44 1.63
CA LEU A 216 24.00 -15.06 0.25
C LEU A 216 25.51 -15.11 -0.04
N ASP A 217 26.33 -14.56 0.85
CA ASP A 217 27.80 -14.58 0.74
C ASP A 217 28.33 -16.03 0.67
N ASP A 218 27.83 -16.93 1.52
CA ASP A 218 28.20 -18.35 1.53
C ASP A 218 27.85 -19.06 0.20
N VAL A 219 26.68 -18.76 -0.37
CA VAL A 219 26.24 -19.32 -1.65
C VAL A 219 27.05 -18.75 -2.82
N ILE A 220 27.42 -17.46 -2.76
CA ILE A 220 28.30 -16.81 -3.75
C ILE A 220 29.69 -17.43 -3.74
N ASP A 221 30.30 -17.61 -2.57
CA ASP A 221 31.62 -18.22 -2.44
C ASP A 221 31.62 -19.67 -2.92
N LYS A 222 30.56 -20.43 -2.61
CA LYS A 222 30.38 -21.79 -3.12
C LYS A 222 30.17 -21.81 -4.64
N GLY A 223 29.39 -20.88 -5.19
CA GLY A 223 29.20 -20.72 -6.63
C GLY A 223 30.50 -20.43 -7.38
N ARG A 224 31.33 -19.51 -6.85
CA ARG A 224 32.66 -19.19 -7.39
C ARG A 224 33.60 -20.39 -7.35
N SER A 225 33.64 -21.11 -6.23
CA SER A 225 34.44 -22.33 -6.09
C SER A 225 34.05 -23.40 -7.10
N LEU A 226 32.74 -23.61 -7.29
CA LEU A 226 32.19 -24.56 -8.26
C LEU A 226 32.52 -24.14 -9.70
N ALA A 227 32.35 -22.86 -10.06
CA ALA A 227 32.67 -22.33 -11.39
C ALA A 227 34.16 -22.52 -11.74
N ASN A 228 35.04 -22.32 -10.77
CA ASN A 228 36.49 -22.49 -10.93
C ASN A 228 36.92 -23.96 -11.07
N SER A 229 36.07 -24.93 -10.72
CA SER A 229 36.37 -26.37 -10.80
C SER A 229 36.22 -26.97 -12.21
N GLY A 230 35.57 -26.25 -13.14
CA GLY A 230 35.55 -26.54 -14.58
C GLY A 230 34.78 -27.80 -15.05
N ARG A 231 34.45 -28.74 -14.16
CA ARG A 231 33.54 -29.86 -14.44
C ARG A 231 32.34 -29.80 -13.51
N MET A 232 31.19 -29.49 -14.07
CA MET A 232 29.97 -29.25 -13.31
C MET A 232 28.79 -29.93 -13.99
N GLU A 233 27.83 -30.40 -13.20
CA GLU A 233 26.58 -30.96 -13.72
C GLU A 233 25.71 -29.84 -14.32
N LEU A 234 24.86 -30.16 -15.30
CA LEU A 234 23.97 -29.20 -15.96
C LEU A 234 23.11 -28.40 -14.96
N ASP A 235 22.65 -29.06 -13.90
CA ASP A 235 21.84 -28.41 -12.86
C ASP A 235 22.65 -27.41 -12.03
N THR A 236 23.96 -27.65 -11.83
CA THR A 236 24.85 -26.69 -11.16
C THR A 236 25.18 -25.49 -12.03
N HIS A 237 25.31 -25.66 -13.35
CA HIS A 237 25.46 -24.54 -14.28
C HIS A 237 24.22 -23.63 -14.28
N ARG A 238 23.04 -24.22 -14.38
CA ARG A 238 21.77 -23.48 -14.34
C ARG A 238 21.53 -22.78 -13.00
N ALA A 239 21.99 -23.39 -11.91
CA ALA A 239 21.92 -22.78 -10.59
C ALA A 239 22.84 -21.55 -10.49
N ILE A 240 24.03 -21.59 -11.08
CA ILE A 240 24.94 -20.43 -11.13
C ILE A 240 24.36 -19.28 -11.96
N GLU A 241 23.73 -19.55 -13.11
CA GLU A 241 23.04 -18.48 -13.86
C GLU A 241 21.91 -17.84 -13.03
N LYS A 242 21.15 -18.64 -12.28
CA LYS A 242 20.13 -18.12 -11.35
C LYS A 242 20.73 -17.34 -10.18
N LEU A 243 21.98 -17.60 -9.80
CA LEU A 243 22.66 -16.86 -8.74
C LEU A 243 22.89 -15.41 -9.16
N ASP A 244 23.26 -15.18 -10.43
CA ASP A 244 23.41 -13.83 -10.97
C ASP A 244 22.08 -13.06 -10.90
N ASP A 245 20.95 -13.71 -11.23
CA ASP A 245 19.62 -13.10 -11.05
C ASP A 245 19.35 -12.72 -9.58
N ILE A 246 19.76 -13.56 -8.62
CA ILE A 246 19.56 -13.30 -7.19
C ILE A 246 20.41 -12.11 -6.74
N VAL A 247 21.65 -12.01 -7.22
CA VAL A 247 22.54 -10.87 -6.93
C VAL A 247 21.95 -9.58 -7.49
N ASP A 248 21.40 -9.60 -8.70
CA ASP A 248 20.74 -8.44 -9.29
C ASP A 248 19.48 -8.03 -8.48
N ILE A 249 18.68 -8.99 -8.01
CA ILE A 249 17.51 -8.72 -7.17
C ILE A 249 17.93 -8.18 -5.81
N ALA A 250 18.97 -8.76 -5.20
CA ALA A 250 19.57 -8.29 -3.97
C ALA A 250 20.00 -6.84 -4.12
N ASP A 251 20.81 -6.51 -5.13
CA ASP A 251 21.28 -5.14 -5.37
C ASP A 251 20.12 -4.17 -5.58
N GLN A 252 19.07 -4.56 -6.31
CA GLN A 252 17.86 -3.72 -6.45
C GLN A 252 17.17 -3.46 -5.11
N VAL A 253 17.03 -4.49 -4.28
CA VAL A 253 16.39 -4.41 -2.96
C VAL A 253 17.24 -3.55 -2.01
N TRP A 254 18.57 -3.72 -2.01
CA TRP A 254 19.51 -2.93 -1.20
C TRP A 254 19.55 -1.45 -1.63
N ASN A 255 19.63 -1.17 -2.92
CA ASN A 255 19.61 0.21 -3.44
C ASN A 255 18.27 0.91 -3.14
N PHE A 256 17.16 0.20 -3.28
CA PHE A 256 15.84 0.74 -2.94
C PHE A 256 15.73 1.06 -1.44
N TRP A 257 16.31 0.22 -0.59
CA TRP A 257 16.37 0.44 0.85
C TRP A 257 17.25 1.65 1.23
N GLU A 258 18.43 1.83 0.61
CA GLU A 258 19.28 3.01 0.82
C GLU A 258 18.62 4.33 0.41
N ILE A 259 17.74 4.32 -0.59
CA ILE A 259 17.02 5.52 -1.04
C ILE A 259 15.90 5.91 -0.05
N LEU A 260 15.39 4.96 0.73
CA LEU A 260 14.24 5.15 1.62
C LEU A 260 14.60 5.60 3.05
N ILE A 261 15.89 5.64 3.40
CA ILE A 261 16.42 6.02 4.73
C ILE A 261 17.18 7.34 4.62
#